data_AF-A0A533UWA9-F1
#
_entry.id   AF-A0A533UWA9-F1
#
_cell.length_a   1.000
_cell.length_b   1.000
_cell.length_c   1.000
_cell.angle_alpha   90.00
_cell.angle_beta   90.00
_cell.angle_gamma   90.00
#
_symmetry.space_group_name_H-M   'P 1'
#
loop_
_entity.id
_entity.type
_entity.pdbx_description
1 polymer ?
#
loop_
_entity_poly.entity_id
_entity_poly.type
_entity_poly.pdbx_seq_one_letter_code
_entity_poly.pdbx_strand_id
1 'polypeptide(L)'
;MRRLDELLDINPKFWLSKYRKTTLPYLIKMGIFYLALGLALQQVGNILAEHLITNYQIPSVPISITMGFTSGPLEEATFFGLPFYLNGNYLAVLAGGILWSVLHIFNTHDFALTNLAYGSVFFTIPHIFFSLRTWISGKGWFAILFHTAWNAVVLGVQCISGVNCIIIGNGLYFFLDLLSVFAVVFLIIALHRMHRYRERIRRQP
;
A
#
# COMPACT_ATOMS: atom_id res chain seq x y z
N MET A 1 -14.71 -24.81 11.78
CA MET A 1 -13.58 -23.92 12.16
C MET A 1 -13.15 -22.94 11.04
N ARG A 2 -12.87 -23.36 9.79
CA ARG A 2 -12.36 -22.43 8.72
C ARG A 2 -13.16 -21.14 8.50
N ARG A 3 -14.50 -21.22 8.42
CA ARG A 3 -15.37 -20.05 8.18
C ARG A 3 -15.41 -19.07 9.37
N LEU A 4 -15.21 -19.55 10.59
CA LEU A 4 -15.23 -18.71 11.79
C LEU A 4 -14.01 -17.77 11.82
N ASP A 5 -12.83 -18.29 11.47
CA ASP A 5 -11.60 -17.50 11.41
C ASP A 5 -11.69 -16.36 10.38
N GLU A 6 -12.32 -16.63 9.22
CA GLU A 6 -12.55 -15.63 8.18
C GLU A 6 -13.51 -14.52 8.63
N LEU A 7 -14.63 -14.88 9.27
CA LEU A 7 -15.60 -13.91 9.78
C LEU A 7 -14.99 -13.01 10.86
N LEU A 8 -14.12 -13.57 11.70
CA LEU A 8 -13.40 -12.79 12.71
C LEU A 8 -12.38 -11.86 12.07
N ASP A 9 -11.63 -12.32 11.07
CA ASP A 9 -10.61 -11.49 10.42
C ASP A 9 -11.22 -10.42 9.50
N ILE A 10 -12.42 -10.62 8.97
CA ILE A 10 -13.18 -9.59 8.24
C ILE A 10 -13.75 -8.52 9.17
N ASN A 11 -14.03 -8.87 10.44
CA ASN A 11 -14.63 -7.94 11.40
C ASN A 11 -13.64 -6.83 11.83
N PRO A 12 -13.99 -5.53 11.65
CA PRO A 12 -13.13 -4.40 12.00
C PRO A 12 -12.60 -4.39 13.43
N LYS A 13 -13.34 -4.99 14.38
CA LYS A 13 -12.91 -5.11 15.78
C LYS A 13 -11.57 -5.82 15.94
N PHE A 14 -11.17 -6.65 14.98
CA PHE A 14 -9.93 -7.43 15.02
C PHE A 14 -8.84 -6.93 14.07
N TRP A 15 -9.03 -5.79 13.40
CA TRP A 15 -8.09 -5.33 12.37
C TRP A 15 -6.75 -4.81 12.89
N LEU A 16 -6.62 -4.60 14.20
CA LEU A 16 -5.33 -4.31 14.85
C LEU A 16 -4.61 -5.57 15.34
N SER A 17 -5.20 -6.75 15.13
CA SER A 17 -4.64 -8.03 15.57
C SER A 17 -4.08 -8.85 14.40
N LYS A 18 -3.16 -9.75 14.71
CA LYS A 18 -2.61 -10.70 13.73
C LYS A 18 -3.74 -11.50 13.08
N TYR A 19 -3.55 -11.87 11.81
CA TYR A 19 -4.40 -12.85 11.16
C TYR A 19 -4.43 -14.17 11.93
N ARG A 20 -5.59 -14.81 11.99
CA ARG A 20 -5.75 -16.16 12.55
C ARG A 20 -5.01 -17.21 11.73
N LYS A 21 -4.86 -16.96 10.43
CA LYS A 21 -4.14 -17.82 9.48
C LYS A 21 -3.24 -17.01 8.58
N THR A 22 -2.12 -17.59 8.21
CA THR A 22 -1.12 -16.95 7.35
C THR A 22 -0.72 -17.83 6.16
N THR A 23 -1.58 -18.78 5.80
CA THR A 23 -1.41 -19.57 4.57
C THR A 23 -1.63 -18.67 3.36
N LEU A 24 -0.90 -18.93 2.27
CA LEU A 24 -0.95 -18.08 1.07
C LEU A 24 -2.39 -17.87 0.53
N PRO A 25 -3.23 -18.91 0.35
CA PRO A 25 -4.60 -18.71 -0.13
C PRO A 25 -5.45 -17.86 0.81
N TYR A 26 -5.20 -17.95 2.12
CA TYR A 26 -5.93 -17.16 3.11
C TYR A 26 -5.55 -15.69 3.03
N LEU A 27 -4.26 -15.38 2.90
CA LEU A 27 -3.78 -14.01 2.77
C LEU A 27 -4.24 -13.37 1.46
N ILE A 28 -4.27 -14.12 0.35
CA ILE A 28 -4.85 -13.65 -0.92
C ILE A 28 -6.33 -13.28 -0.73
N LYS A 29 -7.11 -14.16 -0.08
CA LYS A 29 -8.53 -13.90 0.19
C LYS A 29 -8.73 -12.65 1.06
N MET A 30 -7.93 -12.48 2.12
CA MET A 30 -7.97 -11.28 2.95
C MET A 30 -7.57 -10.04 2.17
N GLY A 31 -6.51 -10.11 1.36
CA GLY A 31 -6.08 -9.01 0.49
C GLY A 31 -7.18 -8.57 -0.47
N ILE A 32 -7.83 -9.50 -1.15
CA ILE A 32 -8.98 -9.21 -2.03
C ILE A 32 -10.13 -8.55 -1.26
N PHE A 33 -10.42 -9.01 -0.03
CA PHE A 33 -11.44 -8.41 0.81
C PHE A 33 -11.14 -6.93 1.13
N TYR A 34 -9.93 -6.63 1.63
CA TYR A 34 -9.54 -5.25 1.94
C TYR A 34 -9.49 -4.38 0.69
N LEU A 35 -9.02 -4.94 -0.43
CA LEU A 35 -8.98 -4.26 -1.71
C LEU A 35 -10.38 -3.89 -2.21
N ALA A 36 -11.32 -4.85 -2.20
CA ALA A 36 -12.70 -4.61 -2.61
C ALA A 36 -13.38 -3.53 -1.75
N LEU A 37 -13.13 -3.57 -0.44
CA LEU A 37 -13.61 -2.53 0.48
C LEU A 37 -12.98 -1.16 0.17
N GLY A 38 -11.68 -1.13 -0.11
CA GLY A 38 -10.97 0.09 -0.52
C GLY A 38 -11.56 0.69 -1.79
N LEU A 39 -11.79 -0.12 -2.82
CA LEU A 39 -12.41 0.32 -4.08
C LEU A 39 -13.82 0.89 -3.85
N ALA A 40 -14.63 0.26 -3.00
CA ALA A 40 -15.95 0.80 -2.65
C ALA A 40 -15.84 2.16 -1.94
N LEU A 41 -14.92 2.29 -0.98
CA LEU A 41 -14.69 3.56 -0.27
C LEU A 41 -14.12 4.65 -1.17
N GLN A 42 -13.30 4.28 -2.16
CA GLN A 42 -12.81 5.22 -3.17
C GLN A 42 -13.96 5.86 -3.94
N GLN A 43 -14.94 5.07 -4.37
CA GLN A 43 -16.12 5.58 -5.07
C GLN A 43 -16.93 6.53 -4.17
N VAL A 44 -17.13 6.16 -2.90
CA VAL A 44 -17.79 7.03 -1.92
C VAL A 44 -17.02 8.34 -1.75
N GLY A 45 -15.69 8.29 -1.59
CA GLY A 45 -14.85 9.46 -1.43
C GLY A 45 -14.90 10.40 -2.65
N ASN A 46 -14.89 9.85 -3.86
CA ASN A 46 -15.05 10.64 -5.09
C ASN A 46 -16.43 11.30 -5.17
N ILE A 47 -17.51 10.55 -4.93
CA ILE A 47 -18.89 11.08 -4.94
C ILE A 47 -19.05 12.22 -3.92
N LEU A 48 -18.49 12.06 -2.72
CA LEU A 48 -18.52 13.10 -1.69
C LEU A 48 -17.72 14.34 -2.12
N ALA A 49 -16.54 14.17 -2.73
CA ALA A 49 -15.74 15.28 -3.22
C ALA A 49 -16.46 16.04 -4.35
N GLU A 50 -17.04 15.34 -5.32
CA GLU A 50 -17.85 15.93 -6.40
C GLU A 50 -19.05 16.73 -5.86
N HIS A 51 -19.67 16.24 -4.78
CA HIS A 51 -20.83 16.90 -4.17
C HIS A 51 -20.46 18.12 -3.32
N LEU A 52 -19.34 18.07 -2.60
CA LEU A 52 -18.95 19.09 -1.61
C LEU A 52 -18.02 20.17 -2.18
N ILE A 53 -17.30 19.87 -3.28
CA ILE A 53 -16.28 20.76 -3.85
C ILE A 53 -16.71 21.14 -5.26
N THR A 54 -17.05 22.41 -5.45
CA THR A 54 -17.46 22.94 -6.75
C THR A 54 -16.33 22.79 -7.78
N ASN A 55 -16.67 22.27 -8.97
CA ASN A 55 -15.74 21.98 -10.06
C ASN A 55 -14.64 20.95 -9.73
N TYR A 56 -14.89 20.05 -8.77
CA TYR A 56 -13.98 18.95 -8.52
C TYR A 56 -13.81 18.08 -9.77
N GLN A 57 -12.57 17.67 -10.01
CA GLN A 57 -12.20 16.70 -11.04
C GLN A 57 -11.47 15.55 -10.37
N ILE A 58 -11.84 14.32 -10.72
CA ILE A 58 -11.11 13.15 -10.25
C ILE A 58 -9.71 13.19 -10.89
N PRO A 59 -8.64 13.24 -10.09
CA PRO A 59 -7.30 13.37 -10.64
C PRO A 59 -6.92 12.12 -11.43
N SER A 60 -6.20 12.35 -12.52
CA SER A 60 -5.47 11.31 -13.24
C SER A 60 -3.98 11.50 -13.01
N VAL A 61 -3.24 10.41 -13.00
CA VAL A 61 -1.79 10.40 -12.76
C VAL A 61 -1.15 9.78 -14.00
N PRO A 62 -0.37 10.50 -14.83
CA PRO A 62 0.56 9.90 -15.78
C PRO A 62 1.48 8.91 -15.07
N ILE A 63 1.67 7.76 -15.71
CA ILE A 63 2.22 6.58 -15.05
C ILE A 63 3.51 6.17 -15.76
N SER A 64 4.62 6.33 -15.03
CA SER A 64 5.82 5.56 -15.31
C SER A 64 5.60 4.13 -14.82
N ILE A 65 5.81 3.15 -15.70
CA ILE A 65 5.76 1.74 -15.34
C ILE A 65 6.78 1.46 -14.23
N THR A 66 8.01 1.98 -14.35
CA THR A 66 9.03 1.83 -13.31
C THR A 66 8.57 2.39 -11.96
N MET A 67 7.99 3.59 -11.91
CA MET A 67 7.45 4.14 -10.65
C MET A 67 6.30 3.29 -10.11
N GLY A 68 5.38 2.83 -10.96
CA GLY A 68 4.25 2.00 -10.53
C GLY A 68 4.68 0.66 -9.91
N PHE A 69 5.72 0.02 -10.47
CA PHE A 69 6.26 -1.22 -9.92
C PHE A 69 7.11 -1.01 -8.66
N THR A 70 7.85 0.10 -8.58
CA THR A 70 8.72 0.39 -7.43
C THR A 70 7.98 1.00 -6.24
N SER A 71 6.82 1.64 -6.44
CA SER A 71 6.04 2.26 -5.38
C SER A 71 5.54 1.25 -4.35
N GLY A 72 5.04 0.09 -4.77
CA GLY A 72 4.56 -0.95 -3.85
C GLY A 72 5.63 -1.38 -2.82
N PRO A 73 6.83 -1.80 -3.26
CA PRO A 73 7.93 -2.10 -2.35
C PRO A 73 8.42 -0.90 -1.54
N LEU A 74 8.52 0.29 -2.14
CA LEU A 74 8.93 1.51 -1.44
C LEU A 74 8.00 1.85 -0.29
N GLU A 75 6.70 1.85 -0.55
CA GLU A 75 5.66 2.24 0.40
C GLU A 75 5.55 1.22 1.53
N GLU A 76 5.49 -0.07 1.19
CA GLU A 76 5.46 -1.15 2.17
C GLU A 76 6.72 -1.17 3.05
N ALA A 77 7.90 -0.97 2.45
CA ALA A 77 9.13 -0.93 3.21
C ALA A 77 9.22 0.29 4.12
N THR A 78 8.86 1.47 3.61
CA THR A 78 9.05 2.75 4.31
C THR A 78 8.02 2.95 5.42
N PHE A 79 6.73 2.77 5.10
CA PHE A 79 5.64 3.11 6.01
C PHE A 79 5.21 1.96 6.93
N PHE A 80 5.57 0.72 6.61
CA PHE A 80 5.16 -0.44 7.42
C PHE A 80 6.35 -1.26 7.91
N GLY A 81 7.26 -1.66 7.00
CA GLY A 81 8.41 -2.52 7.29
C GLY A 81 9.42 -1.90 8.25
N LEU A 82 9.90 -0.68 7.96
CA LEU A 82 10.83 0.06 8.81
C LEU A 82 10.24 0.29 10.22
N PRO A 83 9.03 0.87 10.38
CA PRO A 83 8.41 0.99 11.70
C PRO A 83 8.29 -0.34 12.46
N PHE A 84 7.94 -1.43 11.77
CA PHE A 84 7.82 -2.76 12.36
C PHE A 84 9.16 -3.28 12.90
N TYR A 85 10.24 -3.17 12.13
CA TYR A 85 11.55 -3.70 12.51
C TYR A 85 12.32 -2.81 13.48
N LEU A 86 12.12 -1.49 13.44
CA LEU A 86 12.76 -0.57 14.37
C LEU A 86 12.09 -0.59 15.74
N ASN A 87 10.76 -0.50 15.80
CA ASN A 87 10.03 -0.34 17.07
C ASN A 87 9.47 -1.66 17.62
N GLY A 88 9.11 -2.61 16.75
CA GLY A 88 8.44 -3.85 17.17
C GLY A 88 7.02 -3.65 17.72
N ASN A 89 6.51 -2.43 17.68
CA ASN A 89 5.18 -2.06 18.14
C ASN A 89 4.23 -1.86 16.94
N TYR A 90 3.06 -2.49 16.97
CA TYR A 90 2.04 -2.37 15.93
C TYR A 90 1.51 -0.93 15.80
N LEU A 91 1.56 -0.12 16.87
CA LEU A 91 1.16 1.28 16.84
C LEU A 91 2.09 2.13 15.96
N ALA A 92 3.40 1.82 15.91
CA ALA A 92 4.32 2.51 15.02
C ALA A 92 4.03 2.19 13.55
N VAL A 93 3.65 0.94 13.26
CA VAL A 93 3.21 0.51 11.92
C VAL A 93 1.90 1.18 11.54
N LEU A 94 0.95 1.29 12.48
CA LEU A 94 -0.31 2.00 12.25
C LEU A 94 -0.08 3.48 11.97
N ALA A 95 0.79 4.15 12.73
CA ALA A 95 1.13 5.56 12.50
C ALA A 95 1.76 5.78 11.12
N GLY A 96 2.67 4.89 10.70
CA GLY A 96 3.23 4.92 9.35
C GLY A 96 2.18 4.73 8.26
N GLY A 97 1.25 3.79 8.44
CA GLY A 97 0.13 3.59 7.52
C GLY A 97 -0.85 4.77 7.45
N ILE A 98 -1.14 5.43 8.57
CA ILE A 98 -1.97 6.65 8.59
C ILE A 98 -1.28 7.76 7.81
N LEU A 99 0.02 7.99 8.04
CA LEU A 99 0.79 8.97 7.30
C LEU A 99 0.78 8.66 5.79
N TRP A 100 1.01 7.40 5.42
CA TRP A 100 0.95 6.92 4.05
C TRP A 100 -0.40 7.22 3.38
N SER A 101 -1.51 6.93 4.07
CA SER A 101 -2.86 7.17 3.55
C SER A 101 -3.17 8.66 3.40
N VAL A 102 -2.74 9.51 4.34
CA VAL A 102 -2.90 10.97 4.22
C VAL A 102 -2.10 11.50 3.03
N LEU A 103 -0.88 11.02 2.81
CA LEU A 103 -0.04 11.45 1.68
C LEU A 103 -0.66 11.11 0.32
N HIS A 104 -1.56 10.13 0.24
CA HIS A 104 -2.28 9.81 -0.99
C HIS A 104 -3.22 10.92 -1.45
N ILE A 105 -3.53 11.92 -0.63
CA ILE A 105 -4.26 13.12 -1.07
C ILE A 105 -3.51 13.87 -2.17
N PHE A 106 -2.18 13.75 -2.20
CA PHE A 106 -1.28 14.38 -3.16
C PHE A 106 -1.03 13.52 -4.41
N ASN A 107 -1.82 12.45 -4.61
CA ASN A 107 -1.72 11.62 -5.81
C ASN A 107 -2.38 12.30 -7.03
N THR A 108 -1.82 13.45 -7.42
CA THR A 108 -2.33 14.36 -8.44
C THR A 108 -1.20 15.23 -8.99
N HIS A 109 -1.38 15.80 -10.17
CA HIS A 109 -0.43 16.75 -10.78
C HIS A 109 -0.75 18.20 -10.45
N ASP A 110 -1.94 18.46 -9.92
CA ASP A 110 -2.39 19.79 -9.51
C ASP A 110 -2.85 19.74 -8.05
N PHE A 111 -2.16 20.49 -7.20
CA PHE A 111 -2.43 20.59 -5.77
C PHE A 111 -3.57 21.55 -5.41
N ALA A 112 -4.32 22.03 -6.41
CA ALA A 112 -5.58 22.72 -6.18
C ALA A 112 -6.57 21.82 -5.43
N LEU A 113 -7.35 22.44 -4.53
CA LEU A 113 -8.37 21.73 -3.73
C LEU A 113 -9.38 20.96 -4.59
N THR A 114 -9.62 21.43 -5.81
CA THR A 114 -10.52 20.83 -6.82
C THR A 114 -9.94 19.60 -7.51
N ASN A 115 -8.66 19.25 -7.28
CA ASN A 115 -7.99 18.12 -7.93
C ASN A 115 -7.17 17.25 -6.97
N LEU A 116 -7.29 17.46 -5.66
CA LEU A 116 -6.71 16.57 -4.65
C LEU A 116 -7.37 15.19 -4.70
N ALA A 117 -6.59 14.13 -4.47
CA ALA A 117 -7.03 12.76 -4.63
C ALA A 117 -7.77 12.23 -3.38
N TYR A 118 -8.90 12.86 -3.02
CA TYR A 118 -9.68 12.48 -1.84
C TYR A 118 -10.12 11.01 -1.88
N GLY A 119 -10.58 10.52 -3.04
CA GLY A 119 -10.93 9.11 -3.21
C GLY A 119 -9.76 8.16 -2.92
N SER A 120 -8.52 8.54 -3.27
CA SER A 120 -7.33 7.73 -2.97
C SER A 120 -7.04 7.62 -1.47
N VAL A 121 -7.34 8.67 -0.68
CA VAL A 121 -7.25 8.59 0.78
C VAL A 121 -8.24 7.55 1.32
N PHE A 122 -9.48 7.55 0.82
CA PHE A 122 -10.50 6.57 1.24
C PHE A 122 -10.16 5.14 0.81
N PHE A 123 -9.59 4.97 -0.39
CA PHE A 123 -9.09 3.68 -0.88
C PHE A 123 -8.05 3.07 0.06
N THR A 124 -7.12 3.90 0.54
CA THR A 124 -5.97 3.43 1.32
C THR A 124 -6.32 3.03 2.75
N ILE A 125 -7.44 3.50 3.31
CA ILE A 125 -7.84 3.20 4.70
C ILE A 125 -7.92 1.68 4.98
N PRO A 126 -8.68 0.86 4.20
CA PRO A 126 -8.66 -0.60 4.38
C PRO A 126 -7.28 -1.21 4.13
N HIS A 127 -6.50 -0.65 3.20
CA HIS A 127 -5.16 -1.13 2.86
C HIS A 127 -4.21 -0.98 4.06
N ILE A 128 -4.29 0.10 4.85
CA ILE A 128 -3.53 0.24 6.11
C ILE A 128 -3.66 -1.01 6.97
N PHE A 129 -4.89 -1.49 7.15
CA PHE A 129 -5.16 -2.66 7.98
C PHE A 129 -4.66 -3.95 7.35
N PHE A 130 -4.78 -4.10 6.02
CA PHE A 130 -4.17 -5.24 5.32
C PHE A 130 -2.65 -5.30 5.56
N SER A 131 -1.94 -4.20 5.31
CA SER A 131 -0.48 -4.16 5.44
C SER A 131 -0.06 -4.30 6.89
N LEU A 132 -0.66 -3.54 7.81
CA LEU A 132 -0.44 -3.67 9.25
C LEU A 132 -0.52 -5.13 9.71
N ARG A 133 -1.66 -5.79 9.42
CA ARG A 133 -1.91 -7.17 9.86
C ARG A 133 -0.95 -8.16 9.24
N THR A 134 -0.62 -7.98 7.96
CA THR A 134 0.34 -8.82 7.25
C THR A 134 1.73 -8.71 7.85
N TRP A 135 2.18 -7.50 8.17
CA TRP A 135 3.47 -7.25 8.84
C TRP A 135 3.53 -7.83 10.25
N ILE A 136 2.55 -7.55 11.11
CA ILE A 136 2.54 -8.06 12.49
C ILE A 136 2.36 -9.59 12.56
N SER A 137 1.75 -10.19 11.54
CA SER A 137 1.68 -11.65 11.36
C SER A 137 3.00 -12.27 10.87
N GLY A 138 4.06 -11.48 10.64
CA GLY A 138 5.36 -11.95 10.18
C GLY A 138 5.38 -12.31 8.69
N LYS A 139 4.48 -11.74 7.89
CA LYS A 139 4.34 -12.01 6.46
C LYS A 139 4.54 -10.74 5.61
N GLY A 140 5.30 -9.76 6.09
CA GLY A 140 5.51 -8.48 5.39
C GLY A 140 5.99 -8.59 3.92
N TRP A 141 6.76 -9.62 3.58
CA TRP A 141 7.12 -9.92 2.18
C TRP A 141 5.90 -10.12 1.28
N PHE A 142 4.81 -10.69 1.81
CA PHE A 142 3.55 -10.87 1.10
C PHE A 142 2.85 -9.54 0.87
N ALA A 143 2.89 -8.61 1.84
CA ALA A 143 2.33 -7.26 1.66
C ALA A 143 3.05 -6.53 0.50
N ILE A 144 4.40 -6.58 0.48
CA ILE A 144 5.21 -6.02 -0.61
C ILE A 144 4.78 -6.59 -1.96
N LEU A 145 4.70 -7.92 -2.10
CA LEU A 145 4.32 -8.55 -3.37
C LEU A 145 2.87 -8.25 -3.76
N PHE A 146 1.95 -8.28 -2.80
CA PHE A 146 0.53 -8.01 -3.04
C PHE A 146 0.32 -6.58 -3.52
N HIS A 147 0.95 -5.60 -2.85
CA HIS A 147 0.88 -4.20 -3.24
C HIS A 147 1.51 -3.97 -4.62
N THR A 148 2.69 -4.55 -4.88
CA THR A 148 3.32 -4.49 -6.21
C THR A 148 2.40 -5.06 -7.30
N ALA A 149 1.79 -6.21 -7.04
CA ALA A 149 0.87 -6.86 -7.98
C ALA A 149 -0.38 -6.02 -8.22
N TRP A 150 -0.93 -5.38 -7.18
CA TRP A 150 -2.06 -4.47 -7.32
C TRP A 150 -1.71 -3.27 -8.19
N ASN A 151 -0.56 -2.62 -7.95
CA ASN A 151 -0.12 -1.49 -8.76
C ASN A 151 0.09 -1.90 -10.22
N ALA A 152 0.63 -3.09 -10.46
CA ALA A 152 0.77 -3.64 -11.81
C ALA A 152 -0.59 -3.86 -12.50
N VAL A 153 -1.61 -4.34 -11.77
CA VAL A 153 -2.97 -4.51 -12.31
C VAL A 153 -3.59 -3.16 -12.66
N VAL A 154 -3.53 -2.18 -11.76
CA VAL A 154 -4.09 -0.83 -11.98
C VAL A 154 -3.41 -0.15 -13.17
N LEU A 155 -2.08 -0.18 -13.19
CA LEU A 155 -1.28 0.30 -14.30
C LEU A 155 -1.70 -0.38 -15.62
N GLY A 156 -1.76 -1.71 -15.64
CA GLY A 156 -2.13 -2.47 -16.84
C GLY A 156 -3.52 -2.08 -17.38
N VAL A 157 -4.50 -1.94 -16.50
CA VAL A 157 -5.87 -1.49 -16.87
C VAL A 157 -5.84 -0.09 -17.46
N GLN A 158 -5.08 0.84 -16.86
CA GLN A 158 -4.97 2.22 -17.33
C GLN A 158 -4.28 2.30 -18.69
N CYS A 159 -3.19 1.56 -18.90
CA CYS A 159 -2.48 1.52 -20.19
C CYS A 159 -3.37 1.00 -21.32
N ILE A 160 -4.18 -0.04 -21.06
CA ILE A 160 -5.09 -0.63 -22.06
C ILE A 160 -6.28 0.31 -22.32
N SER A 161 -6.66 1.13 -21.34
CA SER A 161 -7.75 2.09 -21.42
C SER A 161 -7.35 3.42 -22.08
N GLY A 162 -6.17 3.48 -22.71
CA GLY A 162 -5.71 4.62 -23.51
C GLY A 162 -4.89 5.67 -22.76
N VAL A 163 -4.55 5.44 -21.49
CA VAL A 163 -3.58 6.29 -20.78
C VAL A 163 -2.19 6.02 -21.35
N ASN A 164 -1.44 7.09 -21.66
CA ASN A 164 -0.08 6.96 -22.16
C ASN A 164 0.85 6.42 -21.06
N CYS A 165 1.23 5.15 -21.16
CA CYS A 165 2.16 4.50 -20.25
C CYS A 165 3.57 4.48 -20.81
N ILE A 166 4.49 5.14 -20.09
CA ILE A 166 5.90 5.15 -20.43
C ILE A 166 6.64 4.12 -19.60
N ILE A 167 7.47 3.29 -20.24
CA ILE A 167 8.24 2.25 -19.55
C ILE A 167 9.19 2.90 -18.54
N ILE A 168 9.95 3.89 -19.02
CA ILE A 168 10.85 4.72 -18.25
C ILE A 168 10.62 6.18 -18.67
N GLY A 169 10.67 7.08 -17.70
CA GLY A 169 10.60 8.51 -17.90
C GLY A 169 11.78 9.04 -18.71
N ASN A 170 11.61 10.23 -19.28
CA ASN A 170 12.67 11.00 -19.90
C ASN A 170 13.08 12.18 -19.01
N GLY A 171 14.26 12.76 -19.25
CA GLY A 171 14.74 13.92 -18.50
C GLY A 171 14.78 13.67 -16.99
N LEU A 172 14.08 14.51 -16.22
CA LEU A 172 14.01 14.38 -14.75
C LEU A 172 13.36 13.06 -14.30
N TYR A 173 12.33 12.58 -15.01
CA TYR A 173 11.63 11.35 -14.65
C TYR A 173 12.52 10.10 -14.76
N PHE A 174 13.48 10.10 -15.70
CA PHE A 174 14.49 9.04 -15.78
C PHE A 174 15.30 8.90 -14.49
N PHE A 175 15.72 10.04 -13.91
CA PHE A 175 16.48 10.04 -12.66
C PHE A 175 15.61 9.62 -11.47
N LEU A 176 14.33 9.99 -11.46
CA LEU A 176 13.38 9.55 -10.43
C LEU A 176 13.14 8.04 -10.50
N ASP A 177 12.97 7.48 -11.70
CA ASP A 177 12.86 6.04 -11.93
C ASP A 177 14.11 5.28 -11.45
N LEU A 178 15.30 5.81 -11.75
CA LEU A 178 16.54 5.19 -11.32
C LEU A 178 16.70 5.25 -9.79
N LEU A 179 16.37 6.39 -9.19
CA LEU A 179 16.40 6.58 -7.74
C LEU A 179 15.41 5.67 -7.03
N SER A 180 14.20 5.49 -7.57
CA SER A 180 13.19 4.62 -6.99
C SER A 180 13.65 3.16 -6.98
N VAL A 181 14.24 2.68 -8.08
CA VAL A 181 14.83 1.34 -8.16
C VAL A 181 15.95 1.16 -7.13
N PHE A 182 16.90 2.11 -7.04
CA PHE A 182 17.97 2.05 -6.05
C PHE A 182 17.45 2.06 -4.61
N ALA A 183 16.46 2.90 -4.33
CA ALA A 183 15.82 2.99 -3.03
C ALA A 183 15.13 1.68 -2.65
N VAL A 184 14.41 1.02 -3.58
CA VAL A 184 13.85 -0.31 -3.36
C VAL A 184 14.93 -1.31 -2.99
N VAL A 185 15.99 -1.42 -3.80
CA VAL A 185 17.08 -2.39 -3.55
C VAL A 185 17.70 -2.15 -2.17
N PHE A 186 18.00 -0.89 -1.85
CA PHE A 186 18.55 -0.52 -0.55
C PHE A 186 17.62 -0.90 0.60
N LEU A 187 16.33 -0.53 0.52
CA LEU A 187 15.34 -0.80 1.55
C LEU A 187 15.12 -2.29 1.75
N ILE A 188 15.04 -3.08 0.68
CA ILE A 188 14.88 -4.54 0.78
C ILE A 188 16.10 -5.17 1.47
N ILE A 189 17.32 -4.73 1.14
CA ILE A 189 18.54 -5.18 1.82
C ILE A 189 18.50 -4.79 3.31
N ALA A 190 18.11 -3.55 3.62
CA ALA A 190 18.02 -3.06 5.00
C ALA A 190 17.00 -3.87 5.81
N LEU A 191 15.79 -4.08 5.29
CA LEU A 191 14.75 -4.90 5.89
C LEU A 191 15.22 -6.34 6.11
N HIS A 192 15.88 -6.94 5.11
CA HIS A 192 16.43 -8.29 5.22
C HIS A 192 17.47 -8.38 6.35
N ARG A 193 18.39 -7.42 6.44
CA ARG A 193 19.39 -7.37 7.52
C ARG A 193 18.73 -7.23 8.89
N MET A 194 17.74 -6.35 9.04
CA MET A 194 16.99 -6.18 10.29
C MET A 194 16.20 -7.44 10.68
N HIS A 195 15.58 -8.12 9.71
CA HIS A 195 14.91 -9.39 9.94
C HIS A 195 15.88 -10.43 10.50
N ARG A 196 17.03 -10.61 9.84
CA ARG A 196 18.07 -11.55 10.28
C ARG A 196 18.62 -11.22 11.66
N TYR A 197 18.81 -9.93 11.95
CA TYR A 197 19.24 -9.48 13.27
C TYR A 197 18.23 -9.85 14.36
N ARG A 198 16.93 -9.60 14.14
CA ARG A 198 15.87 -10.00 15.08
C ARG A 198 15.76 -11.51 15.27
N GLU A 199 15.93 -12.29 14.21
CA GLU A 199 15.98 -13.76 14.33
C GLU A 199 17.13 -14.23 15.22
N ARG A 200 18.31 -13.60 15.12
CA ARG A 200 19.46 -13.93 15.96
C ARG A 200 19.18 -13.64 17.43
N ILE A 201 18.65 -12.45 17.75
CA ILE A 201 18.30 -12.09 19.14
C ILE A 201 17.29 -13.09 19.73
N ARG A 202 16.25 -13.46 18.99
CA ARG A 202 15.23 -14.42 19.46
C ARG A 202 15.76 -15.84 19.69
N ARG A 203 16.91 -16.19 19.12
CA ARG A 203 17.54 -17.51 19.25
C ARG A 203 18.60 -17.54 20.35
N GLN A 204 18.94 -16.40 20.95
CA GLN A 204 19.80 -16.37 22.13
C GLN A 204 18.96 -16.80 23.34
N PRO A 205 19.47 -17.76 24.16
CA PRO A 205 18.75 -18.32 25.30
C PRO A 205 18.49 -17.29 26.41
#